data_AF-A0A7J2INW0-F1
#
_entry.id   AF-A0A7J2INW0-F1
#
_cell.length_a   1.000
_cell.length_b   1.000
_cell.length_c   1.000
_cell.angle_alpha   90.00
_cell.angle_beta   90.00
_cell.angle_gamma   90.00
#
_symmetry.space_group_name_H-M   'P 1'
#
loop_
_entity.id
_entity.type
_entity.pdbx_description
1 polymer ?
#
loop_
_entity_poly.entity_id
_entity_poly.type
_entity_poly.pdbx_seq_one_letter_code
_entity_poly.pdbx_strand_id
1 'polypeptide(L)'
;EKEESFSNVSLIFIHAEEKDELERDKVLRKALKNILWHARKCGADKVVLHSFAHLSSSKSSPEFAYEAIKWLESKIASKGVPVFITPFGYFLEFKLHVGGESIARVYKEL
;
A
#
# COMPACT_ATOMS: atom_id res chain seq x y z
N GLU A 1 -19.05 -1.99 -15.54
CA GLU A 1 -17.90 -2.34 -14.68
C GLU A 1 -16.75 -1.39 -14.97
N LYS A 2 -15.91 -1.11 -13.97
CA LYS A 2 -14.71 -0.28 -14.14
C LYS A 2 -13.49 -1.19 -14.00
N GLU A 3 -12.66 -1.23 -15.04
CA GLU A 3 -11.41 -1.99 -15.06
C GLU A 3 -10.24 -1.01 -15.23
N GLU A 4 -9.16 -1.24 -14.48
CA GLU A 4 -7.91 -0.50 -14.61
C GLU A 4 -6.74 -1.49 -14.69
N SER A 5 -5.75 -1.17 -15.53
CA SER A 5 -4.57 -1.98 -15.76
C SER A 5 -3.31 -1.17 -15.54
N PHE A 6 -2.36 -1.74 -14.80
CA PHE A 6 -1.07 -1.13 -14.51
C PHE A 6 0.06 -2.08 -14.87
N SER A 7 1.14 -1.53 -15.44
CA SER A 7 2.40 -2.23 -15.68
C SER A 7 3.54 -1.61 -14.86
N ASN A 8 4.56 -2.41 -14.58
CA ASN A 8 5.75 -2.00 -13.81
C ASN A 8 5.43 -1.33 -12.45
N VAL A 9 4.58 -1.97 -11.66
CA VAL A 9 4.02 -1.40 -10.43
C VAL A 9 4.56 -2.10 -9.19
N SER A 10 4.78 -1.32 -8.13
CA SER A 10 4.89 -1.83 -6.78
C SER A 10 3.51 -1.81 -6.12
N LEU A 11 2.82 -2.96 -6.12
CA LEU A 11 1.52 -3.14 -5.47
C LEU A 11 1.70 -3.34 -3.96
N ILE A 12 1.05 -2.49 -3.15
CA ILE A 12 1.14 -2.51 -1.70
C ILE A 12 -0.22 -2.84 -1.11
N PHE A 13 -0.33 -4.05 -0.55
CA PHE A 13 -1.44 -4.44 0.30
C PHE A 13 -1.22 -3.85 1.70
N ILE A 14 -2.21 -3.13 2.21
CA ILE A 14 -2.14 -2.41 3.49
C ILE A 14 -3.22 -2.91 4.44
N HIS A 15 -2.81 -3.33 5.62
CA HIS A 15 -3.67 -3.58 6.77
C HIS A 15 -3.26 -2.61 7.87
N ALA A 16 -4.20 -1.81 8.38
CA ALA A 16 -3.98 -0.95 9.54
C ALA A 16 -4.57 -1.60 10.80
N GLU A 17 -3.79 -1.68 11.88
CA GLU A 17 -4.14 -2.34 13.14
C GLU A 17 -4.55 -1.34 14.22
N GLU A 18 -5.22 -1.77 15.29
CA GLU A 18 -5.68 -0.87 16.37
C GLU A 18 -4.54 -0.04 16.99
N LYS A 19 -3.36 -0.66 17.17
CA LYS A 19 -2.17 0.00 17.73
C LYS A 19 -1.65 1.15 16.85
N ASP A 20 -1.93 1.09 15.55
CA ASP A 20 -1.42 2.08 14.59
C ASP A 20 -2.08 3.44 14.79
N GLU A 21 -3.30 3.48 15.33
CA GLU A 21 -4.00 4.72 15.66
C GLU A 21 -3.25 5.52 16.72
N LEU A 22 -2.69 4.83 17.71
CA LEU A 22 -1.94 5.42 18.81
C LEU A 22 -0.53 5.87 18.38
N GLU A 23 0.06 5.18 17.39
CA GLU A 23 1.41 5.44 16.89
C GLU A 23 1.45 6.01 15.46
N ARG A 24 0.35 6.64 15.01
CA ARG A 24 0.10 7.06 13.62
C ARG A 24 1.33 7.62 12.89
N ASP A 25 1.93 8.68 13.42
CA ASP A 25 3.01 9.37 12.71
C ASP A 25 4.29 8.53 12.62
N LYS A 26 4.53 7.63 13.58
CA LYS A 26 5.68 6.73 13.58
C LYS A 26 5.47 5.63 12.55
N VAL A 27 4.31 4.97 12.58
CA VAL A 27 4.00 3.87 11.65
C VAL A 27 3.89 4.34 10.21
N LEU A 28 3.22 5.47 9.94
CA LEU A 28 3.08 5.99 8.57
C LEU A 28 4.43 6.44 7.97
N ARG A 29 5.33 7.01 8.79
CA ARG A 29 6.69 7.33 8.34
C ARG A 29 7.50 6.07 8.02
N LYS A 30 7.35 4.99 8.80
CA LYS A 30 7.98 3.69 8.49
C LYS A 30 7.38 3.08 7.22
N ALA A 31 6.06 3.09 7.08
CA ALA A 31 5.36 2.58 5.90
C ALA A 31 5.84 3.30 4.63
N LEU A 32 5.87 4.63 4.64
CA LEU A 32 6.37 5.44 3.52
C LEU A 32 7.80 5.04 3.11
N LYS A 33 8.70 4.87 4.09
CA LYS A 33 10.08 4.46 3.83
C LYS A 33 10.15 3.06 3.19
N ASN A 34 9.37 2.10 3.71
CA ASN A 34 9.33 0.74 3.18
C ASN A 34 8.74 0.69 1.76
N ILE A 35 7.66 1.41 1.50
CA ILE A 35 7.03 1.48 0.17
C ILE A 35 8.01 2.05 -0.86
N LEU A 36 8.64 3.18 -0.57
CA LEU A 36 9.61 3.80 -1.48
C LEU A 36 10.89 2.96 -1.63
N TRP A 37 11.29 2.23 -0.59
CA TRP A 37 12.40 1.28 -0.68
C TRP A 37 12.04 0.10 -1.61
N HIS A 38 10.87 -0.49 -1.43
CA HIS A 38 10.41 -1.62 -2.24
C HIS A 38 10.26 -1.23 -3.71
N ALA A 39 9.56 -0.12 -3.99
CA ALA A 39 9.40 0.40 -5.35
C ALA A 39 10.75 0.59 -6.06
N ARG A 40 11.74 1.21 -5.37
CA ARG A 40 13.10 1.38 -5.92
C ARG A 40 13.82 0.05 -6.13
N LYS A 41 13.67 -0.91 -5.23
CA LYS A 41 14.32 -2.22 -5.32
C LYS A 41 13.75 -3.08 -6.45
N CYS A 42 12.45 -2.94 -6.74
CA CYS A 42 11.78 -3.62 -7.85
C CYS A 42 11.90 -2.86 -9.18
N GLY A 43 12.49 -1.67 -9.21
CA GLY A 43 12.53 -0.83 -10.43
C GLY A 43 11.15 -0.34 -10.87
N ALA A 44 10.17 -0.33 -9.96
CA ALA A 44 8.81 0.12 -10.25
C ALA A 44 8.77 1.63 -10.43
N ASP A 45 8.08 2.09 -11.46
CA ASP A 45 7.91 3.52 -11.77
C ASP A 45 6.67 4.12 -11.08
N LYS A 46 5.78 3.28 -10.56
CA LYS A 46 4.54 3.67 -9.89
C LYS A 46 4.18 2.74 -8.74
N VAL A 47 3.34 3.25 -7.84
CA VAL A 47 2.83 2.52 -6.67
C VAL A 47 1.32 2.40 -6.75
N VAL A 48 0.77 1.23 -6.44
CA VAL A 48 -0.68 1.06 -6.21
C VAL A 48 -0.88 0.68 -4.76
N LEU A 49 -1.74 1.43 -4.06
CA LEU A 49 -2.13 1.17 -2.69
C LEU A 49 -3.49 0.45 -2.68
N HIS A 50 -3.55 -0.69 -1.99
CA HIS A 50 -4.76 -1.47 -1.83
C HIS A 50 -5.03 -1.76 -0.36
N SER A 51 -6.21 -1.37 0.13
CA SER A 51 -6.67 -1.70 1.47
C SER A 51 -7.01 -3.19 1.54
N PHE A 52 -6.41 -3.91 2.48
CA PHE A 52 -6.54 -5.36 2.61
C PHE A 52 -6.58 -5.79 4.09
N ALA A 53 -7.78 -5.77 4.67
CA ALA A 53 -8.03 -6.01 6.10
C ALA A 53 -7.94 -7.49 6.55
N HIS A 54 -7.28 -8.35 5.79
CA HIS A 54 -7.18 -9.80 6.08
C HIS A 54 -5.77 -10.27 6.48
N LEU A 55 -4.78 -9.36 6.54
CA LEU A 55 -3.40 -9.69 6.96
C LEU A 55 -3.20 -9.88 8.48
N SER A 56 -4.12 -9.42 9.32
CA SER A 56 -4.04 -9.48 10.79
C SER A 56 -5.42 -9.76 11.39
N SER A 57 -5.44 -10.20 12.64
CA SER A 57 -6.66 -10.34 13.45
C SER A 57 -7.10 -9.03 14.12
N SER A 58 -6.19 -8.08 14.34
CA SER A 58 -6.49 -6.73 14.86
C SER A 58 -6.74 -5.76 13.71
N LYS A 59 -7.71 -4.84 13.85
CA LYS A 59 -8.08 -3.89 12.79
C LYS A 59 -8.31 -2.50 13.37
N SER A 60 -7.68 -1.50 12.77
CA SER A 60 -8.04 -0.10 13.05
C SER A 60 -9.48 0.19 12.62
N SER A 61 -9.96 1.37 13.01
CA SER A 61 -11.15 1.97 12.41
C SER A 61 -11.00 2.11 10.88
N PRO A 62 -12.09 1.94 10.11
CA PRO A 62 -12.09 2.20 8.67
C PRO A 62 -11.66 3.62 8.32
N GLU A 63 -12.05 4.60 9.14
CA GLU A 63 -11.71 6.01 9.00
C GLU A 63 -10.19 6.20 9.08
N PHE A 64 -9.54 5.63 10.10
CA PHE A 64 -8.09 5.68 10.23
C PHE A 64 -7.39 5.01 9.04
N ALA A 65 -7.83 3.82 8.64
CA ALA A 65 -7.23 3.08 7.53
C ALA A 65 -7.32 3.88 6.21
N TYR A 66 -8.46 4.53 5.96
CA TYR A 66 -8.64 5.38 4.79
C TYR A 66 -7.72 6.61 4.84
N GLU A 67 -7.68 7.33 5.97
CA GLU A 67 -6.81 8.49 6.16
C GLU A 67 -5.32 8.14 6.05
N ALA A 68 -4.91 6.98 6.57
CA ALA A 68 -3.56 6.45 6.46
C ALA A 68 -3.17 6.26 4.99
N ILE A 69 -4.03 5.63 4.18
CA ILE A 69 -3.79 5.41 2.75
C ILE A 69 -3.74 6.75 1.99
N LYS A 70 -4.66 7.68 2.26
CA LYS A 70 -4.64 9.02 1.66
C LYS A 70 -3.39 9.82 2.03
N TRP A 71 -2.93 9.69 3.27
CA TRP A 71 -1.69 10.32 3.71
C TRP A 71 -0.48 9.73 2.97
N LEU A 72 -0.41 8.39 2.83
CA LEU A 72 0.66 7.71 2.09
C LEU A 72 0.67 8.13 0.62
N GLU A 73 -0.48 8.16 -0.04
CA GLU A 73 -0.64 8.65 -1.41
C GLU A 73 -0.05 10.06 -1.57
N SER A 74 -0.51 11.02 -0.75
CA SER A 74 -0.01 12.40 -0.80
C SER A 74 1.52 12.47 -0.62
N LYS A 75 2.07 11.72 0.33
CA LYS A 75 3.51 11.73 0.59
C LYS A 75 4.33 11.05 -0.51
N ILE A 76 3.85 9.96 -1.08
CA ILE A 76 4.50 9.29 -2.21
C ILE A 76 4.49 10.20 -3.45
N ALA A 77 3.34 10.80 -3.75
CA ALA A 77 3.20 11.76 -4.86
C ALA A 77 4.16 12.96 -4.71
N SER A 78 4.30 13.50 -3.49
CA SER A 78 5.25 14.60 -3.20
C SER A 78 6.72 14.26 -3.44
N LYS A 79 7.05 12.96 -3.58
CA LYS A 79 8.40 12.46 -3.93
C LYS A 79 8.57 12.22 -5.43
N GLY A 80 7.59 12.60 -6.25
CA GLY A 80 7.62 12.42 -7.71
C GLY A 80 7.30 11.01 -8.18
N VAL A 81 6.74 10.15 -7.31
CA VAL A 81 6.34 8.78 -7.68
C VAL A 81 4.83 8.77 -7.93
N PRO A 82 4.37 8.44 -9.16
CA PRO A 82 2.96 8.21 -9.44
C PRO A 82 2.37 7.17 -8.50
N VAL A 83 1.22 7.49 -7.93
CA VAL A 83 0.53 6.63 -6.96
C VAL A 83 -0.95 6.56 -7.26
N PHE A 84 -1.52 5.37 -7.13
CA PHE A 84 -2.93 5.09 -7.37
C PHE A 84 -3.50 4.37 -6.15
N ILE A 85 -4.77 4.59 -5.85
CA ILE A 85 -5.50 3.89 -4.80
C ILE A 85 -6.64 3.11 -5.45
N THR A 86 -6.72 1.82 -5.18
CA THR A 86 -7.89 1.01 -5.55
C THR A 86 -9.13 1.40 -4.73
N PRO A 87 -10.36 1.14 -5.20
CA PRO A 87 -11.57 1.46 -4.42
C PRO A 87 -11.53 0.89 -2.99
N PHE A 88 -11.63 1.77 -1.99
CA PHE A 88 -11.57 1.38 -0.58
C PHE A 88 -12.89 0.73 -0.14
N GLY A 89 -12.83 -0.43 0.52
CA GLY A 89 -14.00 -1.13 1.05
C GLY A 89 -14.80 -1.94 0.02
N TYR A 90 -14.26 -2.13 -1.19
CA TYR A 90 -14.87 -2.95 -2.23
C TYR A 90 -14.15 -4.29 -2.37
N PHE A 91 -14.91 -5.33 -2.74
CA PHE A 91 -14.34 -6.57 -3.25
C PHE A 91 -13.90 -6.34 -4.69
N LEU A 92 -12.61 -6.56 -4.98
CA LEU A 92 -12.01 -6.38 -6.29
C LEU A 92 -11.52 -7.73 -6.82
N GLU A 93 -11.74 -7.96 -8.10
CA GLU A 93 -11.06 -9.04 -8.82
C GLU A 93 -9.66 -8.58 -9.23
N PHE A 94 -8.67 -9.45 -9.06
CA PHE A 94 -7.28 -9.16 -9.40
C PHE A 94 -6.73 -10.17 -10.40
N LYS A 95 -6.06 -9.66 -11.43
CA LYS A 95 -5.17 -10.43 -12.29
C LYS A 95 -3.75 -9.88 -12.12
N LEU A 96 -2.88 -10.69 -11.50
CA LEU A 96 -1.52 -10.28 -11.16
C LEU A 96 -0.49 -11.12 -11.92
N HIS A 97 0.50 -10.45 -12.51
CA HIS A 97 1.73 -11.07 -12.96
C HIS A 97 2.87 -10.54 -12.10
N VAL A 98 3.45 -11.42 -11.26
CA VAL A 98 4.42 -11.04 -10.24
C VAL A 98 5.83 -11.39 -10.72
N GLY A 99 6.80 -10.50 -10.47
CA GLY A 99 8.21 -10.73 -10.79
C GLY A 99 8.76 -12.01 -10.16
N GLY A 100 9.74 -12.62 -10.85
CA GLY A 100 10.34 -13.88 -10.42
C GLY A 100 11.37 -13.72 -9.30
N GLU A 101 11.88 -12.51 -9.10
CA GLU A 101 12.90 -12.18 -8.11
C GLU A 101 12.34 -12.29 -6.68
N SER A 102 13.18 -12.69 -5.73
CA SER A 102 12.78 -12.81 -4.32
C SER A 102 12.25 -11.49 -3.75
N ILE A 103 12.75 -10.36 -4.22
CA ILE A 103 12.32 -9.03 -3.78
C ILE A 103 10.92 -8.66 -4.26
N ALA A 104 10.34 -9.36 -5.24
CA ALA A 104 9.01 -9.07 -5.77
C ALA A 104 7.87 -9.39 -4.79
N ARG A 105 8.16 -10.15 -3.72
CA ARG A 105 7.19 -10.58 -2.70
C ARG A 105 7.77 -10.39 -1.31
N VAL A 106 7.43 -9.28 -0.66
CA VAL A 106 7.92 -8.91 0.67
C VAL A 106 6.77 -8.66 1.62
N TYR A 107 6.86 -9.23 2.83
CA TYR A 107 6.00 -8.90 3.96
C TYR A 107 6.74 -7.98 4.95
N LYS A 108 6.03 -7.01 5.53
CA LYS A 108 6.52 -6.12 6.58
C LYS A 108 5.45 -5.90 7.63
N GLU A 109 5.82 -6.13 8.88
CA GLU A 109 5.11 -5.66 10.07
C GLU A 109 5.86 -4.43 10.61
N LEU A 110 5.14 -3.38 11.02
CA LEU A 110 5.69 -2.03 11.25
C LEU A 110 5.61 -1.55 12.69
#